data_AF-A0A9C8E392-F1
#
_entry.id   AF-A0A9C8E392-F1
#
_cell.length_a   1.000
_cell.length_b   1.000
_cell.length_c   1.000
_cell.angle_alpha   90.00
_cell.angle_beta   90.00
_cell.angle_gamma   90.00
#
_symmetry.space_group_name_H-M   'P 1'
#
loop_
_entity.id
_entity.type
_entity.pdbx_description
1 polymer ?
#
loop_
_entity_poly.entity_id
_entity_poly.type
_entity_poly.pdbx_seq_one_letter_code
_entity_poly.pdbx_strand_id
1 'polypeptide(L)'
;MKYLPSREACKILSIHPNTLRRYANNGTIESFKTESGQRRYNVEAYLGLQKKEVTICYCRVSSPKQRDDLGRQVEFMQSKYPSAEVVKDIVRSLNYKRKGVRLVNCEMLDKSITSL
;
A
#
# COMPACT_ATOMS: atom_id res chain seq x y z
N MET A 1 2.88 9.63 -22.81
CA MET A 1 3.01 10.10 -21.41
C MET A 1 2.39 11.48 -21.30
N LYS A 2 1.33 11.64 -20.51
CA LYS A 2 0.59 12.91 -20.40
C LYS A 2 1.08 13.70 -19.19
N TYR A 3 1.67 14.87 -19.43
CA TYR A 3 2.12 15.77 -18.37
C TYR A 3 1.12 16.89 -18.13
N LEU A 4 0.60 16.96 -16.90
CA LEU A 4 -0.49 17.84 -16.53
C LEU A 4 0.01 19.11 -15.81
N PRO A 5 -0.65 20.26 -15.99
CA PRO A 5 -0.38 21.46 -15.21
C PRO A 5 -0.78 21.26 -13.74
N SER A 6 -0.17 22.04 -12.84
CA SER A 6 -0.40 21.93 -11.37
C SER A 6 -1.89 21.87 -11.01
N ARG A 7 -2.73 22.70 -11.63
CA ARG A 7 -4.16 22.80 -11.31
C ARG A 7 -4.93 21.53 -11.63
N GLU A 8 -4.65 20.92 -12.79
CA GLU A 8 -5.31 19.69 -13.23
C GLU A 8 -4.79 18.50 -12.41
N ALA A 9 -3.49 18.44 -12.14
CA ALA A 9 -2.90 17.43 -11.27
C ALA A 9 -3.48 17.46 -9.85
N CYS A 10 -3.67 18.65 -9.26
CA CYS A 10 -4.28 18.79 -7.94
C CYS A 10 -5.74 18.30 -7.92
N LYS A 11 -6.50 18.52 -9.00
CA LYS A 11 -7.89 18.04 -9.11
C LYS A 11 -7.97 16.52 -9.18
N ILE A 12 -7.08 15.88 -9.94
CA ILE A 12 -7.08 14.43 -10.10
C ILE A 12 -6.60 13.73 -8.82
N LEU A 13 -5.54 14.27 -8.21
CA LEU A 13 -4.95 13.69 -7.00
C LEU A 13 -5.64 14.12 -5.70
N SER A 14 -6.56 15.08 -5.77
CA SER A 14 -7.23 15.67 -4.60
C SER A 14 -6.25 16.15 -3.51
N ILE A 15 -5.10 16.71 -3.93
CA ILE A 15 -4.07 17.24 -3.03
C ILE A 15 -3.90 18.75 -3.19
N HIS A 16 -3.47 19.41 -2.11
CA HIS A 16 -3.16 20.83 -2.13
C HIS A 16 -1.93 21.13 -3.02
N PRO A 17 -1.89 22.26 -3.77
CA PRO A 17 -0.77 22.60 -4.66
C PRO A 17 0.60 22.64 -3.99
N ASN A 18 0.67 23.04 -2.71
CA ASN A 18 1.93 23.01 -1.96
C ASN A 18 2.44 21.58 -1.71
N THR A 19 1.53 20.65 -1.42
CA THR A 19 1.85 19.22 -1.28
C THR A 19 2.34 18.64 -2.59
N LEU A 20 1.69 18.98 -3.72
CA LEU A 20 2.12 18.56 -5.05
C LEU A 20 3.55 19.06 -5.38
N ARG A 21 3.87 20.31 -5.03
CA ARG A 21 5.23 20.87 -5.21
C ARG A 21 6.25 20.16 -4.31
N ARG A 22 5.88 19.84 -3.08
CA ARG A 22 6.73 19.09 -2.15
C ARG A 22 7.04 17.70 -2.69
N TYR A 23 6.04 16.99 -3.21
CA TYR A 23 6.23 15.68 -3.85
C TYR A 23 7.11 15.73 -5.09
N ALA A 24 7.01 16.77 -5.90
CA ALA A 24 7.94 16.99 -7.01
C ALA A 24 9.37 17.27 -6.53
N ASN A 25 9.56 18.08 -5.50
CA ASN A 25 10.88 18.37 -4.95
C ASN A 25 11.51 17.11 -4.30
N ASN A 26 10.70 16.26 -3.68
CA ASN A 26 11.12 15.01 -3.06
C ASN A 26 11.34 13.87 -4.08
N GLY A 27 11.05 14.09 -5.37
CA GLY A 27 11.12 13.05 -6.40
C GLY A 27 10.03 11.98 -6.31
N THR A 28 9.02 12.15 -5.45
CA THR A 28 7.88 11.22 -5.29
C THR A 28 6.97 11.24 -6.52
N ILE A 29 6.84 12.39 -7.18
CA ILE A 29 6.12 12.57 -8.45
C ILE A 29 7.11 13.05 -9.49
N GLU A 30 7.20 12.34 -10.61
CA GLU A 30 7.95 12.79 -11.77
C GLU A 30 7.40 14.13 -12.28
N SER A 31 8.27 15.12 -12.38
CA SER A 31 7.92 16.42 -12.91
C SER A 31 9.08 17.02 -13.69
N PHE A 32 8.78 17.88 -14.64
CA PHE A 32 9.77 18.68 -15.34
C PHE A 32 9.36 20.14 -15.40
N LYS A 33 10.35 21.02 -15.62
CA LYS A 33 10.13 22.44 -15.86
C LYS A 33 10.22 22.71 -17.35
N THR A 34 9.24 23.41 -17.88
CA THR A 34 9.30 23.99 -19.22
C THR A 34 10.30 25.14 -19.25
N GLU A 35 10.73 25.54 -20.45
CA GLU A 35 11.63 26.68 -20.66
C GLU A 35 11.07 27.99 -20.10
N SER A 36 9.74 28.10 -20.02
CA SER A 36 9.02 29.20 -19.35
C SER A 36 8.94 29.09 -17.82
N GLY A 37 9.62 28.11 -17.21
CA GLY A 37 9.66 27.90 -15.76
C GLY A 37 8.41 27.22 -15.17
N GLN A 38 7.40 26.87 -15.98
CA GLN A 38 6.20 26.20 -15.49
C GLN A 38 6.46 24.71 -15.22
N ARG A 39 6.02 24.22 -14.05
CA ARG A 39 6.10 22.79 -13.68
C ARG A 39 4.97 21.98 -14.30
N ARG A 40 5.32 20.81 -14.84
CA ARG A 40 4.40 19.82 -15.39
C ARG A 40 4.61 18.47 -14.69
N TYR A 41 3.53 17.76 -14.37
CA TYR A 41 3.53 16.57 -13.51
C TYR A 41 3.02 15.34 -14.24
N ASN A 42 3.67 14.21 -14.03
CA ASN A 42 3.22 12.90 -14.51
C ASN A 42 2.29 12.25 -13.48
N VAL A 43 1.00 12.52 -13.61
CA VAL A 43 -0.02 12.03 -12.66
C VAL A 43 -0.31 10.54 -12.89
N GLU A 44 -0.25 10.07 -14.14
CA GLU A 44 -0.50 8.67 -14.50
C GLU A 44 0.55 7.75 -13.89
N ALA A 45 1.84 8.11 -13.99
CA ALA A 45 2.91 7.33 -13.36
C ALA A 45 2.74 7.28 -11.84
N TYR A 46 2.37 8.40 -11.21
CA TYR A 46 2.14 8.44 -9.77
C TYR A 46 0.97 7.55 -9.32
N LEU A 47 -0.15 7.58 -10.05
CA LEU A 47 -1.29 6.68 -9.78
C LEU A 47 -0.94 5.21 -10.03
N GLY A 48 -0.12 4.93 -11.05
CA GLY A 48 0.40 3.58 -11.32
C GLY A 48 1.32 3.07 -10.21
N LEU A 49 2.15 3.94 -9.62
CA LEU A 49 3.03 3.62 -8.50
C LEU A 49 2.25 3.31 -7.21
N GLN A 50 1.17 4.05 -6.94
CA GLN A 50 0.31 3.82 -5.77
C GLN A 50 -0.48 2.50 -5.85
N LYS A 51 -0.72 1.98 -7.06
CA LYS A 51 -1.56 0.79 -7.27
C LYS A 51 -0.91 -0.55 -6.89
N LYS A 52 0.29 -0.56 -6.29
CA LYS A 52 0.82 -1.75 -5.60
C LYS A 52 0.14 -1.90 -4.24
N GLU A 53 -1.18 -2.06 -4.25
CA GLU A 53 -1.91 -2.51 -3.06
C GLU A 53 -1.55 -3.97 -2.80
N VAL A 54 -0.53 -4.18 -1.98
CA VAL A 54 -0.21 -5.51 -1.44
C VAL A 54 -1.36 -5.88 -0.52
N THR A 55 -2.21 -6.78 -0.98
CA THR A 55 -3.29 -7.37 -0.20
C THR A 55 -2.71 -8.53 0.58
N ILE A 56 -2.96 -8.57 1.88
CA ILE A 56 -2.38 -9.60 2.76
C ILE A 56 -3.51 -10.31 3.48
N CYS A 57 -3.59 -11.62 3.28
CA CYS A 57 -4.57 -12.47 3.91
C CYS A 57 -3.94 -13.13 5.14
N TYR A 58 -4.40 -12.75 6.32
CA TYR A 58 -3.96 -13.34 7.58
C TYR A 58 -4.93 -14.44 8.04
N CYS A 59 -4.47 -15.68 8.08
CA CYS A 59 -5.25 -16.84 8.55
C CYS A 59 -4.67 -17.36 9.86
N ARG A 60 -5.51 -17.51 10.90
CA ARG A 60 -5.07 -17.97 12.23
C ARG A 60 -6.00 -19.02 12.82
N VAL A 61 -5.41 -20.08 13.39
CA VAL A 61 -6.12 -21.06 14.23
C VAL A 61 -5.52 -21.13 15.64
N SER A 62 -6.32 -21.54 16.63
CA SER A 62 -5.92 -21.54 18.04
C SER A 62 -5.22 -22.83 18.48
N SER A 63 -5.48 -23.93 17.77
CA SER A 63 -4.94 -25.26 18.09
C SER A 63 -4.28 -25.91 16.87
N PRO A 64 -3.16 -26.63 17.04
CA PRO A 64 -2.56 -27.44 15.97
C PRO A 64 -3.50 -28.52 15.42
N LYS A 65 -4.50 -28.93 16.21
CA LYS A 65 -5.53 -29.89 15.76
C LYS A 65 -6.45 -29.32 14.68
N GLN A 66 -6.46 -27.99 14.49
CA GLN A 66 -7.25 -27.29 13.48
C GLN A 66 -6.42 -26.94 12.23
N ARG A 67 -5.30 -27.63 12.00
CA ARG A 67 -4.44 -27.42 10.83
C ARG A 67 -5.18 -27.64 9.51
N ASP A 68 -6.04 -28.65 9.46
CA ASP A 68 -6.82 -28.95 8.26
C ASP A 68 -7.82 -27.82 7.95
N ASP A 69 -8.40 -27.22 8.98
CA ASP A 69 -9.28 -26.06 8.85
C ASP A 69 -8.52 -24.82 8.37
N LEU A 70 -7.30 -24.59 8.88
CA LEU A 70 -6.42 -23.53 8.40
C LEU A 70 -6.07 -23.71 6.91
N GLY A 71 -5.87 -24.96 6.47
CA GLY A 71 -5.66 -25.29 5.06
C GLY A 71 -6.82 -24.84 4.18
N ARG A 72 -8.05 -25.18 4.57
CA ARG A 72 -9.28 -24.78 3.86
C ARG A 72 -9.47 -23.26 3.84
N GLN A 73 -9.18 -22.57 4.95
CA GLN A 73 -9.26 -21.11 5.01
C GLN A 73 -8.27 -20.44 4.06
N VAL A 74 -7.04 -20.96 3.98
CA VAL A 74 -6.02 -20.46 3.06
C VAL A 74 -6.46 -20.65 1.61
N GLU A 75 -6.94 -21.84 1.25
CA GLU A 75 -7.37 -22.16 -0.10
C GLU A 75 -8.55 -21.28 -0.55
N PHE A 76 -9.51 -21.07 0.35
CA PHE A 76 -10.62 -20.14 0.12
C PHE A 76 -10.13 -18.70 -0.08
N MET A 77 -9.21 -18.21 0.75
CA MET A 77 -8.67 -16.86 0.61
C MET A 77 -7.85 -16.69 -0.66
N GLN A 78 -7.07 -17.71 -1.06
CA GLN A 78 -6.33 -17.71 -2.32
C GLN A 78 -7.25 -17.72 -3.55
N SER A 79 -8.37 -18.45 -3.49
CA SER A 79 -9.36 -18.43 -4.57
C SER A 79 -10.03 -17.07 -4.75
N LYS A 80 -10.21 -16.32 -3.65
CA LYS A 80 -10.89 -15.03 -3.65
C LYS A 80 -9.93 -13.86 -3.93
N TYR A 81 -8.68 -13.99 -3.51
CA TYR A 81 -7.63 -12.98 -3.63
C TYR A 81 -6.35 -13.60 -4.20
N PRO A 82 -6.30 -13.88 -5.51
CA PRO A 82 -5.18 -14.59 -6.13
C PRO A 82 -3.85 -13.81 -6.10
N SER A 83 -3.91 -12.48 -5.94
CA SER A 83 -2.74 -11.61 -5.83
C SER A 83 -2.33 -11.31 -4.39
N ALA A 84 -2.97 -11.93 -3.39
CA ALA A 84 -2.70 -11.64 -1.99
C ALA A 84 -1.63 -12.56 -1.40
N GLU A 85 -0.78 -12.00 -0.54
CA GLU A 85 0.17 -12.77 0.24
C GLU A 85 -0.53 -13.39 1.46
N VAL A 86 -0.35 -14.70 1.67
CA VAL A 86 -1.02 -15.40 2.77
C VAL A 86 -0.07 -15.66 3.93
N VAL A 87 -0.39 -15.09 5.10
CA VAL A 87 0.34 -15.31 6.34
C VAL A 87 -0.47 -16.24 7.24
N LYS A 88 0.14 -17.33 7.68
CA LYS A 88 -0.49 -18.39 8.49
C LYS A 88 0.04 -18.38 9.92
N ASP A 89 -0.84 -18.50 10.91
CA ASP A 89 -0.41 -18.61 12.31
C ASP A 89 -1.25 -19.63 13.11
N ILE A 90 -0.60 -20.38 14.01
CA ILE A 90 -1.21 -21.43 14.84
C ILE A 90 -0.91 -21.13 16.31
N VAL A 91 -1.77 -20.35 16.97
CA VAL A 91 -1.52 -19.91 18.36
C VAL A 91 -2.81 -19.62 19.12
N ARG A 92 -2.82 -20.02 20.38
CA ARG A 92 -3.91 -19.76 21.35
C ARG A 92 -3.94 -18.32 21.89
N SER A 93 -2.81 -17.59 21.85
CA SER A 93 -2.68 -16.24 22.43
C SER A 93 -1.82 -15.31 21.56
N LEU A 94 -2.15 -14.02 21.55
CA LEU A 94 -1.51 -12.99 20.73
C LEU A 94 -0.17 -12.57 21.37
N ASN A 95 0.94 -13.07 20.81
CA ASN A 95 2.28 -12.71 21.27
C ASN A 95 2.89 -11.64 20.32
N TYR A 96 2.83 -10.39 20.76
CA TYR A 96 3.28 -9.21 20.00
C TYR A 96 4.78 -9.16 19.68
N LYS A 97 5.61 -10.03 20.27
CA LYS A 97 7.06 -10.07 20.03
C LYS A 97 7.46 -10.95 18.83
N ARG A 98 6.53 -11.65 18.19
CA ARG A 98 6.81 -12.63 17.13
C ARG A 98 6.68 -12.05 15.73
N LYS A 99 7.47 -12.58 14.79
CA LYS A 99 7.57 -12.09 13.40
C LYS A 99 6.22 -12.00 12.68
N GLY A 100 5.32 -12.97 12.82
CA GLY A 100 4.02 -12.97 12.13
C GLY A 100 3.08 -11.83 12.56
N VAL A 101 2.91 -11.63 13.87
CA VAL A 101 2.12 -10.50 14.42
C VAL A 101 2.82 -9.16 14.18
N ARG A 102 4.15 -9.14 14.20
CA ARG A 102 4.94 -7.95 13.86
C ARG A 102 4.84 -7.60 12.38
N LEU A 103 4.71 -8.55 11.46
CA LEU A 103 4.47 -8.29 10.03
C LEU A 103 3.11 -7.63 9.83
N VAL A 104 2.04 -8.23 10.35
CA VAL A 104 0.69 -7.65 10.27
C VAL A 104 0.63 -6.28 10.96
N ASN A 105 1.22 -6.15 12.16
CA ASN A 105 1.23 -4.86 12.86
C ASN A 105 2.16 -3.84 12.19
N CYS A 106 3.36 -4.19 11.72
CA CYS A 106 4.23 -3.25 11.00
C CYS A 106 3.62 -2.84 9.66
N GLU A 107 3.04 -3.74 8.88
CA GLU A 107 2.42 -3.34 7.60
C GLU A 107 1.15 -2.52 7.80
N MET A 108 0.39 -2.76 8.87
CA MET A 108 -0.74 -1.92 9.24
C MET A 108 -0.30 -0.57 9.86
N LEU A 109 0.83 -0.54 10.59
CA LEU A 109 1.39 0.67 11.23
C LEU A 109 2.21 1.54 10.27
N ASP A 110 2.97 0.96 9.34
CA ASP A 110 3.73 1.70 8.31
C ASP A 110 2.79 2.35 7.29
N LYS A 111 1.59 1.78 7.07
CA LYS A 111 0.55 2.39 6.22
C LYS A 111 -0.34 3.41 6.95
N SER A 112 -0.37 3.41 8.29
CA SER A 112 -1.14 4.38 9.08
C SER A 112 -0.29 5.51 9.67
N ILE A 113 1.04 5.37 9.72
CA ILE A 113 1.98 6.40 10.14
C ILE A 113 2.71 6.94 8.91
N THR A 114 1.96 7.56 8.00
CA THR A 114 2.48 8.74 7.30
C THR A 114 1.99 9.94 8.09
N SER A 115 2.77 10.31 9.10
CA SER A 115 2.51 11.46 9.97
C SER A 115 2.35 12.74 9.14
N LEU A 116 1.24 13.45 9.39
CA LEU A 116 1.14 14.89 9.26
C LEU A 116 2.23 15.59 10.08
#